data_AF-A0AAZ3P6T8-F1
#
_entry.id   AF-A0AAZ3P6T8-F1
#
_cell.length_a   1.000
_cell.length_b   1.000
_cell.length_c   1.000
_cell.angle_alpha   90.00
_cell.angle_beta   90.00
_cell.angle_gamma   90.00
#
_symmetry.space_group_name_H-M   'P 1'
#
loop_
_entity.id
_entity.type
_entity.pdbx_description
1 polymer ?
#
loop_
_entity_poly.entity_id
_entity_poly.type
_entity_poly.pdbx_seq_one_letter_code
_entity_poly.pdbx_strand_id
1 'polypeptide(L)'
;MDYEYFNAVLINEVDEEGNSMELGGDFLLQPNDHFNNLSVNLSLSVVQVPTNMYNKDSAIVNGVYWSEALNKVFVDNFERDPSLIWQYFGSAKGFFRQYPGIKWRPDEHGVIAFDCRNRKWYIQAATSPKDVVILVDVSGSMKGLRLTIARQTVSSILDTLGDDDFFNVIAYNDEVHYVEPCLNGTLVQADVTNKDHFRMNLDKLLAKGIGMLDVGLTEAFEVLNDFNQTGRGSVCSQAIMLVTDGAVDTYDSVFAKYNWPDRKVRIFPYLIGRESAFADNLKWMACANKGYFTQISTLADVQENVMEYLHVLSRPKVIAQEHDTVWTEAYIDSTLEDGQGPILMTTVAMPVFSTKNETRNRGILLGVVGTDVPVSELLKTIPKYKLGIHGYAFAITNNGYILTHPDLRPLYWAVNTATV
;
A
#
# COMPACT_ATOMS: atom_id res chain seq x y z
N MET A 1 21.23 -2.24 26.12
CA MET A 1 20.62 -0.91 25.95
C MET A 1 19.15 -1.17 26.08
N ASP A 2 18.55 -0.67 27.15
CA ASP A 2 17.09 -0.72 27.31
C ASP A 2 16.52 0.33 26.36
N TYR A 3 15.73 -0.13 25.39
CA TYR A 3 15.12 0.74 24.40
C TYR A 3 13.67 0.96 24.81
N GLU A 4 13.37 2.11 25.41
CA GLU A 4 12.01 2.52 25.73
C GLU A 4 11.48 3.47 24.65
N TYR A 5 10.32 3.16 24.11
CA TYR A 5 9.54 4.07 23.29
C TYR A 5 8.06 3.91 23.66
N PHE A 6 7.28 4.96 23.40
CA PHE A 6 5.84 4.96 23.70
C PHE A 6 5.07 4.23 22.60
N ASN A 7 4.64 3.00 22.90
CA ASN A 7 3.76 2.24 22.03
C ASN A 7 2.32 2.77 22.16
N ALA A 8 1.75 3.20 21.05
CA ALA A 8 0.45 3.87 21.00
C ALA A 8 -0.70 3.06 21.63
N VAL A 9 -0.58 1.74 21.69
CA VAL A 9 -1.59 0.83 22.27
C VAL A 9 -1.39 0.65 23.77
N LEU A 10 -0.12 0.58 24.20
CA LEU A 10 0.25 0.21 25.56
C LEU A 10 0.37 1.42 26.50
N ILE A 11 0.38 2.64 25.96
CA ILE A 11 0.49 3.85 26.79
C ILE A 11 -0.61 3.91 27.84
N ASN A 12 -0.22 4.22 29.08
CA ASN A 12 -1.09 4.28 30.24
C ASN A 12 -1.87 2.97 30.54
N GLU A 13 -1.43 1.82 30.01
CA GLU A 13 -1.92 0.50 30.45
C GLU A 13 -1.08 -0.01 31.63
N VAL A 14 -1.74 -0.72 32.54
CA VAL A 14 -1.13 -1.33 33.72
C VAL A 14 -1.36 -2.83 33.71
N ASP A 15 -0.39 -3.60 34.21
CA ASP A 15 -0.52 -5.03 34.41
C ASP A 15 -1.43 -5.37 35.62
N GLU A 16 -1.68 -6.67 35.84
CA GLU A 16 -2.49 -7.15 36.97
C GLU A 16 -1.90 -6.77 38.35
N GLU A 17 -0.61 -6.46 38.40
CA GLU A 17 0.13 -6.06 39.61
C GLU A 17 0.15 -4.53 39.80
N GLY A 18 -0.40 -3.77 38.85
CA GLY A 18 -0.46 -2.30 38.86
C GLY A 18 0.80 -1.60 38.36
N ASN A 19 1.76 -2.31 37.76
CA ASN A 19 2.92 -1.72 37.11
C ASN A 19 2.56 -1.30 35.68
N SER A 20 3.18 -0.24 35.18
CA SER A 20 3.01 0.16 33.78
C SER A 20 3.46 -0.95 32.84
N MET A 21 2.66 -1.24 31.82
CA MET A 21 3.03 -2.21 30.80
C MET A 21 4.34 -1.80 30.11
N GLU A 22 5.15 -2.79 29.73
CA GLU A 22 6.39 -2.56 29.00
C GLU A 22 6.11 -1.80 27.68
N LEU A 23 6.89 -0.76 27.37
CA LEU A 23 6.64 0.20 26.26
C LEU A 23 5.36 1.05 26.39
N GLY A 24 4.61 0.90 27.48
CA GLY A 24 3.46 1.74 27.81
C GLY A 24 3.91 3.05 28.45
N GLY A 25 4.48 2.94 29.65
CA GLY A 25 4.93 4.10 30.44
C GLY A 25 3.82 5.13 30.73
N ASP A 26 4.17 6.15 31.51
CA ASP A 26 3.27 7.27 31.79
C ASP A 26 3.32 8.28 30.65
N PHE A 27 2.22 8.42 29.92
CA PHE A 27 2.10 9.30 28.78
C PHE A 27 0.96 10.30 28.99
N LEU A 28 1.30 11.56 29.30
CA LEU A 28 0.32 12.59 29.62
C LEU A 28 -0.51 12.95 28.38
N LEU A 29 -1.80 12.59 28.40
CA LEU A 29 -2.77 12.94 27.37
C LEU A 29 -3.72 14.00 27.90
N GLN A 30 -3.89 15.09 27.16
CA GLN A 30 -4.79 16.19 27.52
C GLN A 30 -5.80 16.43 26.38
N PRO A 31 -7.08 16.63 26.68
CA PRO A 31 -8.09 16.92 25.67
C PRO A 31 -7.75 18.24 24.98
N ASN A 32 -7.85 18.26 23.65
CA ASN A 32 -7.53 19.42 22.84
C ASN A 32 -8.62 19.69 21.81
N ASP A 33 -9.20 20.90 21.86
CA ASP A 33 -10.27 21.36 20.97
C ASP A 33 -9.88 21.29 19.48
N HIS A 34 -8.60 21.50 19.15
CA HIS A 34 -8.10 21.41 17.77
C HIS A 34 -8.21 20.00 17.19
N PHE A 35 -8.14 18.98 18.05
CA PHE A 35 -8.23 17.57 17.70
C PHE A 35 -9.60 16.98 18.09
N ASN A 36 -10.68 17.77 17.96
CA ASN A 36 -12.04 17.37 18.33
C ASN A 36 -12.18 16.87 19.78
N ASN A 37 -11.51 17.53 20.73
CA ASN A 37 -11.44 17.14 22.14
C ASN A 37 -10.78 15.78 22.40
N LEU A 38 -10.08 15.21 21.42
CA LEU A 38 -9.29 14.01 21.66
C LEU A 38 -8.17 14.31 22.63
N SER A 39 -7.91 13.35 23.52
CA SER A 39 -6.80 13.41 24.46
C SER A 39 -5.50 13.13 23.72
N VAL A 40 -4.69 14.19 23.54
CA VAL A 40 -3.44 14.18 22.76
C VAL A 40 -2.26 14.60 23.64
N ASN A 41 -1.05 14.25 23.22
CA ASN A 41 0.20 14.79 23.76
C ASN A 41 0.91 15.62 22.68
N LEU A 42 0.97 16.93 22.89
CA LEU A 42 1.62 17.86 21.96
C LEU A 42 3.15 17.89 22.08
N SER A 43 3.74 17.23 23.07
CA SER A 43 5.20 17.23 23.27
C SER A 43 5.89 16.05 22.59
N LEU A 44 5.21 14.90 22.46
CA LEU A 44 5.81 13.66 22.00
C LEU A 44 4.90 12.94 21.00
N SER A 45 5.53 12.23 20.05
CA SER A 45 4.84 11.28 19.17
C SER A 45 4.72 9.89 19.81
N VAL A 46 3.79 9.10 19.31
CA VAL A 46 3.62 7.68 19.64
C VAL A 46 4.03 6.81 18.47
N VAL A 47 4.32 5.54 18.74
CA VAL A 47 4.63 4.54 17.70
C VAL A 47 3.58 3.43 17.73
N GLN A 48 2.93 3.19 16.60
CA GLN A 48 2.11 2.02 16.36
C GLN A 48 2.91 0.97 15.59
N VAL A 49 2.74 -0.29 15.98
CA VAL A 49 3.29 -1.45 15.28
C VAL A 49 2.12 -2.37 14.93
N PRO A 50 2.00 -2.85 13.68
CA PRO A 50 0.96 -3.79 13.29
C PRO A 50 0.95 -5.07 14.14
N THR A 51 -0.23 -5.64 14.40
CA THR A 51 -0.38 -6.81 15.30
C THR A 51 0.36 -8.06 14.83
N ASN A 52 0.59 -8.21 13.53
CA ASN A 52 1.36 -9.31 12.96
C ASN A 52 2.88 -9.16 13.10
N MET A 53 3.39 -8.01 13.57
CA MET A 53 4.82 -7.74 13.71
C MET A 53 5.27 -7.75 15.17
N TYR A 54 6.49 -8.26 15.40
CA TYR A 54 7.08 -8.29 16.74
C TYR A 54 7.71 -6.94 17.10
N ASN A 55 7.15 -6.26 18.11
CA ASN A 55 7.56 -4.92 18.54
C ASN A 55 9.05 -4.79 18.94
N LYS A 56 9.70 -5.85 19.44
CA LYS A 56 11.12 -5.85 19.80
C LYS A 56 12.05 -6.35 18.69
N ASP A 57 11.55 -6.47 17.45
CA ASP A 57 12.41 -6.76 16.31
C ASP A 57 13.51 -5.69 16.20
N SER A 58 14.76 -6.14 16.05
CA SER A 58 15.92 -5.26 16.02
C SER A 58 15.83 -4.17 14.94
N ALA A 59 15.19 -4.44 13.80
CA ALA A 59 15.00 -3.47 12.72
C ALA A 59 13.96 -2.41 13.11
N ILE A 60 12.90 -2.80 13.82
CA ILE A 60 11.88 -1.88 14.34
C ILE A 60 12.48 -1.00 15.44
N VAL A 61 13.11 -1.59 16.45
CA VAL A 61 13.68 -0.85 17.58
C VAL A 61 14.73 0.17 17.12
N ASN A 62 15.65 -0.24 16.23
CA ASN A 62 16.60 0.71 15.63
C ASN A 62 15.88 1.80 14.83
N GLY A 63 14.85 1.43 14.08
CA GLY A 63 13.95 2.30 13.35
C GLY A 63 13.32 3.41 14.20
N VAL A 64 12.73 2.99 15.30
CA VAL A 64 12.08 3.83 16.29
C VAL A 64 13.09 4.77 16.94
N TYR A 65 14.28 4.27 17.28
CA TYR A 65 15.34 5.07 17.89
C TYR A 65 15.79 6.24 17.01
N TRP A 66 16.18 6.00 15.75
CA TRP A 66 16.64 7.10 14.90
C TRP A 66 15.52 8.07 14.50
N SER A 67 14.27 7.59 14.45
CA SER A 67 13.11 8.42 14.12
C SER A 67 12.62 9.29 15.29
N GLU A 68 13.17 9.11 16.50
CA GLU A 68 12.87 9.97 17.65
C GLU A 68 13.21 11.44 17.40
N ALA A 69 14.24 11.69 16.58
CA ALA A 69 14.63 13.04 16.16
C ALA A 69 13.50 13.82 15.45
N LEU A 70 12.49 13.12 14.93
CA LEU A 70 11.31 13.74 14.31
C LEU A 70 10.41 14.45 15.32
N ASN A 71 10.43 14.09 16.61
CA ASN A 71 9.60 14.75 17.64
C ASN A 71 9.76 16.26 17.62
N LYS A 72 11.01 16.74 17.61
CA LYS A 72 11.31 18.18 17.56
C LYS A 72 10.76 18.83 16.29
N VAL A 73 10.93 18.17 15.14
CA VAL A 73 10.45 18.68 13.85
C VAL A 73 8.92 18.77 13.82
N PHE A 74 8.23 17.76 14.37
CA PHE A 74 6.78 17.75 14.44
C PHE A 74 6.23 18.89 15.31
N VAL A 75 6.85 19.13 16.47
CA VAL A 75 6.51 20.24 17.35
C VAL A 75 6.77 21.57 16.66
N ASP A 76 7.96 21.77 16.09
CA ASP A 76 8.33 23.00 15.37
C ASP A 76 7.37 23.29 14.20
N ASN A 77 6.90 22.26 13.49
CA ASN A 77 5.92 22.39 12.41
C ASN A 77 4.55 22.83 12.93
N PHE A 78 4.07 22.23 14.02
CA PHE A 78 2.78 22.57 14.62
C PHE A 78 2.78 23.98 15.24
N GLU A 79 3.91 24.41 15.82
CA GLU A 79 4.07 25.78 16.33
C GLU A 79 4.06 26.82 15.18
N ARG A 80 4.57 26.45 14.01
CA ARG A 80 4.55 27.32 12.82
C ARG A 80 3.18 27.37 12.17
N ASP A 81 2.49 26.24 12.09
CA ASP A 81 1.17 26.12 11.50
C ASP A 81 0.24 25.30 12.40
N PRO A 82 -0.53 25.98 13.27
CA PRO A 82 -1.50 25.32 14.13
C PRO A 82 -2.68 24.70 13.39
N SER A 83 -2.82 24.87 12.07
CA SER A 83 -3.92 24.24 11.30
C SER A 83 -3.66 22.77 10.96
N LEU A 84 -2.41 22.29 11.13
CA LEU A 84 -2.05 20.90 10.90
C LEU A 84 -2.78 19.98 11.88
N ILE A 85 -3.30 18.84 11.39
CA ILE A 85 -3.84 17.79 12.25
C ILE A 85 -2.75 16.73 12.49
N TRP A 86 -2.64 15.75 11.60
CA TRP A 86 -1.71 14.64 11.79
C TRP A 86 -0.43 14.87 11.02
N GLN A 87 0.69 14.61 11.69
CA GLN A 87 2.01 14.48 11.08
C GLN A 87 2.54 13.09 11.39
N TYR A 88 3.09 12.40 10.39
CA TYR A 88 3.53 11.03 10.62
C TYR A 88 4.65 10.58 9.70
N PHE A 89 5.31 9.51 10.15
CA PHE A 89 6.30 8.76 9.40
C PHE A 89 5.90 7.28 9.39
N GLY A 90 5.58 6.76 8.21
CA GLY A 90 5.41 5.33 7.99
C GLY A 90 6.74 4.71 7.57
N SER A 91 7.20 3.71 8.32
CA SER A 91 8.47 3.04 8.03
C SER A 91 8.30 1.94 6.98
N ALA A 92 9.34 1.76 6.15
CA ALA A 92 9.49 0.57 5.33
C ALA A 92 9.51 -0.73 6.16
N LYS A 93 9.82 -0.64 7.45
CA LYS A 93 9.79 -1.74 8.42
C LYS A 93 8.45 -1.93 9.13
N GLY A 94 7.38 -1.24 8.69
CA GLY A 94 6.01 -1.45 9.15
C GLY A 94 5.57 -0.61 10.35
N PHE A 95 6.48 -0.14 11.21
CA PHE A 95 6.10 0.75 12.31
C PHE A 95 5.67 2.13 11.80
N PHE A 96 4.71 2.73 12.50
CA PHE A 96 4.11 4.02 12.19
C PHE A 96 4.31 4.98 13.35
N ARG A 97 4.98 6.11 13.13
CA ARG A 97 5.16 7.16 14.14
C ARG A 97 4.19 8.30 13.86
N GLN A 98 3.36 8.65 14.84
CA GLN A 98 2.29 9.66 14.70
C GLN A 98 2.44 10.78 15.74
N TYR A 99 2.29 12.02 15.27
CA TYR A 99 2.22 13.23 16.07
C TYR A 99 0.93 14.02 15.78
N PRO A 100 0.28 14.59 16.82
CA PRO A 100 0.60 14.45 18.24
C PRO A 100 0.36 13.02 18.75
N GLY A 101 0.93 12.70 19.91
CA GLY A 101 0.80 11.38 20.50
C GLY A 101 -0.62 11.09 20.97
N ILE A 102 -1.21 9.96 20.56
CA ILE A 102 -2.55 9.52 20.96
C ILE A 102 -2.57 8.06 21.41
N LYS A 103 -3.58 7.70 22.21
CA LYS A 103 -3.82 6.30 22.56
C LYS A 103 -4.65 5.62 21.49
N TRP A 104 -4.09 4.57 20.91
CA TRP A 104 -4.77 3.72 19.95
C TRP A 104 -5.55 2.64 20.69
N ARG A 105 -6.76 2.36 20.23
CA ARG A 105 -7.60 1.31 20.77
C ARG A 105 -7.70 0.17 19.77
N PRO A 106 -7.31 -1.06 20.13
CA PRO A 106 -7.55 -2.22 19.28
C PRO A 106 -9.05 -2.52 19.20
N ASP A 107 -9.42 -3.38 18.25
CA ASP A 107 -10.79 -3.89 18.15
C ASP A 107 -11.18 -4.80 19.33
N GLU A 108 -12.42 -5.31 19.32
CA GLU A 108 -12.94 -6.22 20.35
C GLU A 108 -12.10 -7.51 20.53
N HIS A 109 -11.27 -7.85 19.55
CA HIS A 109 -10.40 -9.02 19.56
C HIS A 109 -8.93 -8.67 19.88
N GLY A 110 -8.62 -7.41 20.19
CA GLY A 110 -7.27 -6.96 20.50
C GLY A 110 -6.40 -6.75 19.26
N VAL A 111 -6.99 -6.68 18.07
CA VAL A 111 -6.28 -6.56 16.79
C VAL A 111 -6.32 -5.13 16.27
N ILE A 112 -5.20 -4.69 15.69
CA ILE A 112 -5.09 -3.43 14.96
C ILE A 112 -4.79 -3.78 13.51
N ALA A 113 -5.79 -3.60 12.65
CA ALA A 113 -5.70 -3.85 11.21
C ALA A 113 -4.84 -2.80 10.47
N PHE A 114 -4.47 -1.70 11.13
CA PHE A 114 -3.71 -0.62 10.51
C PHE A 114 -2.25 -1.04 10.23
N ASP A 115 -1.89 -1.06 8.95
CA ASP A 115 -0.51 -1.06 8.47
C ASP A 115 -0.29 0.14 7.54
N CYS A 116 0.69 0.97 7.88
CA CYS A 116 1.00 2.18 7.11
C CYS A 116 1.40 1.88 5.65
N ARG A 117 2.00 0.70 5.38
CA ARG A 117 2.49 0.31 4.06
C ARG A 117 1.35 0.04 3.07
N ASN A 118 0.17 -0.32 3.57
CA ASN A 118 -1.01 -0.62 2.76
C ASN A 118 -1.81 0.65 2.46
N ARG A 119 -1.45 1.80 3.04
CA ARG A 119 -2.20 3.05 2.87
C ARG A 119 -1.86 3.69 1.54
N LYS A 120 -2.88 4.25 0.89
CA LYS A 120 -2.73 4.89 -0.43
C LYS A 120 -1.68 6.00 -0.43
N TRP A 121 -1.62 6.84 0.60
CA TRP A 121 -0.60 7.88 0.74
C TRP A 121 0.83 7.31 0.75
N TYR A 122 1.02 6.13 1.34
CA TYR A 122 2.31 5.47 1.39
C TYR A 122 2.68 4.93 0.00
N ILE A 123 1.77 4.18 -0.63
CA ILE A 123 2.00 3.51 -1.91
C ILE A 123 2.25 4.53 -3.04
N GLN A 124 1.39 5.56 -3.13
CA GLN A 124 1.47 6.61 -4.15
C GLN A 124 2.75 7.45 -4.00
N ALA A 125 3.22 7.70 -2.77
CA ALA A 125 4.47 8.41 -2.56
C ALA A 125 5.71 7.53 -2.81
N ALA A 126 5.65 6.25 -2.42
CA ALA A 126 6.77 5.32 -2.50
C ALA A 126 7.06 4.84 -3.93
N THR A 127 6.03 4.71 -4.77
CA THR A 127 6.14 4.12 -6.12
C THR A 127 5.56 5.03 -7.19
N SER A 128 6.02 4.87 -8.43
CA SER A 128 5.43 5.54 -9.59
C SER A 128 4.23 4.73 -10.12
N PRO A 129 3.31 5.37 -10.86
CA PRO A 129 2.22 4.68 -11.55
C PRO A 129 2.73 3.51 -12.41
N LYS A 130 1.93 2.44 -12.51
CA LYS A 130 2.33 1.19 -13.15
C LYS A 130 1.21 0.49 -13.92
N ASP A 131 1.61 -0.17 -15.00
CA ASP A 131 0.79 -1.06 -15.81
C ASP A 131 1.13 -2.52 -15.45
N VAL A 132 0.16 -3.26 -14.90
CA VAL A 132 0.38 -4.58 -14.32
C VAL A 132 -0.49 -5.64 -15.00
N VAL A 133 0.13 -6.71 -15.51
CA VAL A 133 -0.60 -7.92 -15.89
C VAL A 133 -0.38 -8.99 -14.82
N ILE A 134 -1.48 -9.46 -14.21
CA ILE A 134 -1.44 -10.52 -13.20
C ILE A 134 -1.77 -11.84 -13.88
N LEU A 135 -0.79 -12.73 -13.98
CA LEU A 135 -0.95 -14.09 -14.48
C LEU A 135 -1.28 -15.04 -13.33
N VAL A 136 -2.38 -15.76 -13.44
CA VAL A 136 -2.86 -16.69 -12.42
C VAL A 136 -2.90 -18.10 -12.99
N ASP A 137 -2.12 -19.00 -12.42
CA ASP A 137 -2.16 -20.42 -12.75
C ASP A 137 -3.48 -21.03 -12.28
N VAL A 138 -4.25 -21.57 -13.22
CA VAL A 138 -5.49 -22.33 -12.95
C VAL A 138 -5.38 -23.76 -13.45
N SER A 139 -4.17 -24.31 -13.53
CA SER A 139 -3.95 -25.72 -13.84
C SER A 139 -4.45 -26.64 -12.72
N GLY A 140 -4.55 -27.95 -13.03
CA GLY A 140 -5.07 -28.94 -12.09
C GLY A 140 -4.31 -29.04 -10.76
N SER A 141 -3.02 -28.67 -10.71
CA SER A 141 -2.20 -28.70 -9.49
C SER A 141 -2.61 -27.63 -8.48
N MET A 142 -3.21 -26.54 -8.95
CA MET A 142 -3.70 -25.44 -8.12
C MET A 142 -5.00 -25.77 -7.38
N LYS A 143 -5.61 -26.94 -7.60
CA LYS A 143 -6.90 -27.30 -7.00
C LYS A 143 -6.86 -27.28 -5.46
N GLY A 144 -7.91 -26.75 -4.85
CA GLY A 144 -8.09 -26.72 -3.39
C GLY A 144 -7.42 -25.49 -2.77
N LEU A 145 -6.65 -25.69 -1.70
CA LEU A 145 -6.08 -24.60 -0.91
C LEU A 145 -5.16 -23.67 -1.72
N ARG A 146 -4.41 -24.20 -2.70
CA ARG A 146 -3.49 -23.40 -3.54
C ARG A 146 -4.25 -22.32 -4.31
N LEU A 147 -5.35 -22.66 -4.97
CA LEU A 147 -6.19 -21.67 -5.67
C LEU A 147 -6.81 -20.66 -4.70
N THR A 148 -7.19 -21.06 -3.49
CA THR A 148 -7.68 -20.12 -2.47
C THR A 148 -6.60 -19.10 -2.07
N ILE A 149 -5.36 -19.56 -1.84
CA ILE A 149 -4.22 -18.67 -1.55
C ILE A 149 -3.92 -17.78 -2.75
N ALA A 150 -3.97 -18.32 -3.97
CA ALA A 150 -3.75 -17.54 -5.19
C ALA A 150 -4.79 -16.42 -5.34
N ARG A 151 -6.08 -16.69 -5.14
CA ARG A 151 -7.15 -15.66 -5.17
C ARG A 151 -6.91 -14.58 -4.12
N GLN A 152 -6.57 -14.97 -2.89
CA GLN A 152 -6.25 -14.01 -1.83
C GLN A 152 -5.01 -13.17 -2.18
N THR A 153 -4.00 -13.79 -2.79
CA THR A 153 -2.77 -13.11 -3.25
C THR A 153 -3.11 -12.07 -4.31
N VAL A 154 -3.92 -12.44 -5.32
CA VAL A 154 -4.36 -11.50 -6.36
C VAL A 154 -5.19 -10.37 -5.73
N SER A 155 -6.13 -10.67 -4.83
CA SER A 155 -6.90 -9.62 -4.15
C SER A 155 -5.99 -8.66 -3.39
N SER A 156 -5.01 -9.18 -2.64
CA SER A 156 -4.05 -8.36 -1.89
C SER A 156 -3.14 -7.56 -2.82
N ILE A 157 -2.80 -8.05 -4.02
CA ILE A 157 -2.11 -7.26 -5.04
C ILE A 157 -3.00 -6.12 -5.52
N LEU A 158 -4.29 -6.38 -5.80
CA LEU A 158 -5.23 -5.33 -6.23
C LEU A 158 -5.37 -4.22 -5.17
N ASP A 159 -5.33 -4.57 -3.88
CA ASP A 159 -5.34 -3.58 -2.79
C ASP A 159 -4.16 -2.63 -2.83
N THR A 160 -3.01 -3.07 -3.37
CA THR A 160 -1.83 -2.22 -3.53
C THR A 160 -1.85 -1.32 -4.76
N LEU A 161 -2.84 -1.47 -5.65
CA LEU A 161 -2.94 -0.64 -6.85
C LEU A 161 -3.73 0.64 -6.53
N GLY A 162 -3.11 1.78 -6.81
CA GLY A 162 -3.72 3.10 -6.72
C GLY A 162 -4.49 3.46 -7.98
N ASP A 163 -5.24 4.55 -7.94
CA ASP A 163 -6.13 4.92 -9.04
C ASP A 163 -5.39 5.34 -10.33
N ASP A 164 -4.09 5.69 -10.24
CA ASP A 164 -3.23 5.97 -11.40
C ASP A 164 -2.64 4.71 -12.05
N ASP A 165 -2.87 3.53 -11.46
CA ASP A 165 -2.38 2.26 -11.97
C ASP A 165 -3.39 1.61 -12.92
N PHE A 166 -2.86 0.83 -13.86
CA PHE A 166 -3.66 0.05 -14.78
C PHE A 166 -3.36 -1.43 -14.60
N PHE A 167 -4.39 -2.27 -14.70
CA PHE A 167 -4.22 -3.71 -14.53
C PHE A 167 -5.14 -4.53 -15.41
N ASN A 168 -4.78 -5.80 -15.57
CA ASN A 168 -5.67 -6.86 -15.99
C ASN A 168 -5.24 -8.18 -15.32
N VAL A 169 -6.19 -9.10 -15.17
CA VAL A 169 -5.95 -10.43 -14.61
C VAL A 169 -6.23 -11.48 -15.66
N ILE A 170 -5.22 -12.31 -15.93
CA ILE A 170 -5.24 -13.34 -16.94
C ILE A 170 -5.01 -14.68 -16.26
N ALA A 171 -6.00 -15.57 -16.34
CA ALA A 171 -5.86 -16.94 -15.89
C ALA A 171 -5.32 -17.81 -17.02
N TYR A 172 -4.41 -18.73 -16.73
CA TYR A 172 -3.86 -19.65 -17.74
C TYR A 172 -3.89 -21.10 -17.28
N ASN A 173 -4.12 -21.99 -18.24
CA ASN A 173 -3.94 -23.42 -18.15
C ASN A 173 -3.44 -23.93 -19.51
N ASP A 174 -4.20 -24.80 -20.20
CA ASP A 174 -3.90 -25.23 -21.57
C ASP A 174 -4.10 -24.07 -22.57
N GLU A 175 -4.92 -23.08 -22.18
CA GLU A 175 -5.19 -21.86 -22.94
C GLU A 175 -5.16 -20.64 -22.00
N VAL A 176 -5.22 -19.45 -22.59
CA VAL A 176 -5.30 -18.20 -21.84
C VAL A 176 -6.75 -17.72 -21.76
N HIS A 177 -7.16 -17.31 -20.56
CA HIS A 177 -8.51 -16.83 -20.27
C HIS A 177 -8.43 -15.54 -19.46
N TYR A 178 -8.96 -14.46 -20.01
CA TYR A 178 -9.14 -13.22 -19.27
C TYR A 178 -10.21 -13.40 -18.19
N VAL A 179 -9.93 -12.93 -16.98
CA VAL A 179 -10.88 -13.01 -15.86
C VAL A 179 -12.15 -12.18 -16.15
N GLU A 180 -11.99 -11.06 -16.87
CA GLU A 180 -13.10 -10.31 -17.44
C GLU A 180 -13.05 -10.38 -18.98
N PRO A 181 -13.92 -11.19 -19.62
CA PRO A 181 -13.92 -11.39 -21.08
C PRO A 181 -14.16 -10.11 -21.90
N CYS A 182 -14.82 -9.10 -21.32
CA CYS A 182 -15.04 -7.82 -22.01
C CYS A 182 -13.76 -6.99 -22.14
N LEU A 183 -12.70 -7.33 -21.40
CA LEU A 183 -11.43 -6.60 -21.32
C LEU A 183 -10.27 -7.36 -21.97
N ASN A 184 -10.57 -8.17 -22.98
CA ASN A 184 -9.55 -8.90 -23.74
C ASN A 184 -8.59 -7.94 -24.45
N GLY A 185 -7.28 -8.13 -24.28
CA GLY A 185 -6.26 -7.38 -25.00
C GLY A 185 -6.05 -5.94 -24.51
N THR A 186 -6.61 -5.54 -23.36
CA THR A 186 -6.43 -4.18 -22.81
C THR A 186 -6.22 -4.22 -21.29
N LEU A 187 -5.72 -3.13 -20.72
CA LEU A 187 -5.75 -2.91 -19.27
C LEU A 187 -6.89 -1.96 -18.89
N VAL A 188 -7.29 -1.99 -17.63
CA VAL A 188 -8.26 -1.07 -17.03
C VAL A 188 -7.66 -0.35 -15.83
N GLN A 189 -8.19 0.82 -15.53
CA GLN A 189 -7.79 1.61 -14.37
C GLN A 189 -8.12 0.87 -13.07
N ALA A 190 -7.21 0.93 -12.10
CA ALA A 190 -7.35 0.28 -10.80
C ALA A 190 -8.25 1.03 -9.81
N ASP A 191 -9.41 1.49 -10.27
CA ASP A 191 -10.43 2.08 -9.42
C ASP A 191 -11.12 1.01 -8.53
N VAL A 192 -11.83 1.47 -7.49
CA VAL A 192 -12.51 0.58 -6.53
C VAL A 192 -13.53 -0.33 -7.22
N THR A 193 -14.28 0.20 -8.20
CA THR A 193 -15.35 -0.56 -8.88
C THR A 193 -14.79 -1.68 -9.75
N ASN A 194 -13.74 -1.41 -10.53
CA ASN A 194 -13.05 -2.40 -11.34
C ASN A 194 -12.39 -3.45 -10.44
N LYS A 195 -11.70 -3.04 -9.38
CA LYS A 195 -11.08 -3.98 -8.43
C LYS A 195 -12.12 -4.93 -7.82
N ASP A 196 -13.25 -4.41 -7.37
CA ASP A 196 -14.33 -5.21 -6.79
C ASP A 196 -14.98 -6.15 -7.83
N HIS A 197 -15.16 -5.67 -9.06
CA HIS A 197 -15.66 -6.51 -10.16
C HIS A 197 -14.72 -7.68 -10.46
N PHE A 198 -13.41 -7.44 -10.51
CA PHE A 198 -12.43 -8.51 -10.69
C PHE A 198 -12.44 -9.48 -9.50
N ARG A 199 -12.56 -9.01 -8.25
CA ARG A 199 -12.69 -9.89 -7.07
C ARG A 199 -13.85 -10.87 -7.19
N MET A 200 -15.03 -10.38 -7.59
CA MET A 200 -16.20 -11.23 -7.79
C MET A 200 -15.99 -12.31 -8.87
N ASN A 201 -15.16 -12.03 -9.87
CA ASN A 201 -14.84 -12.99 -10.93
C ASN A 201 -13.70 -13.94 -10.55
N LEU A 202 -12.76 -13.54 -9.68
CA LEU A 202 -11.71 -14.43 -9.15
C LEU A 202 -12.30 -15.63 -8.39
N ASP A 203 -13.41 -15.43 -7.67
CA ASP A 203 -14.09 -16.50 -6.94
C ASP A 203 -14.66 -17.60 -7.83
N LYS A 204 -14.91 -17.27 -9.10
CA LYS A 204 -15.46 -18.20 -10.10
C LYS A 204 -14.39 -19.01 -10.81
N LEU A 205 -13.10 -18.73 -10.60
CA LEU A 205 -12.00 -19.47 -11.24
C LEU A 205 -11.99 -20.93 -10.81
N LEU A 206 -11.80 -21.86 -11.75
CA LEU A 206 -11.75 -23.29 -11.45
C LEU A 206 -10.47 -23.90 -12.00
N ALA A 207 -9.77 -24.65 -11.15
CA ALA A 207 -8.56 -25.36 -11.52
C ALA A 207 -8.87 -26.54 -12.46
N LYS A 208 -8.33 -26.51 -13.68
CA LYS A 208 -8.47 -27.55 -14.71
C LYS A 208 -7.31 -27.50 -15.72
N GLY A 209 -6.97 -28.63 -16.33
CA GLY A 209 -5.96 -28.67 -17.41
C GLY A 209 -4.52 -28.65 -16.91
N ILE A 210 -3.58 -28.43 -17.84
CA ILE A 210 -2.13 -28.35 -17.62
C ILE A 210 -1.71 -26.87 -17.61
N GLY A 211 -0.71 -26.47 -16.85
CA GLY A 211 -0.24 -25.07 -16.82
C GLY A 211 0.76 -24.78 -17.94
N MET A 212 0.32 -24.16 -19.04
CA MET A 212 1.19 -23.69 -20.13
C MET A 212 1.61 -22.22 -19.91
N LEU A 213 2.69 -22.03 -19.16
CA LEU A 213 3.18 -20.69 -18.80
C LEU A 213 3.74 -19.90 -20.00
N ASP A 214 4.23 -20.58 -21.05
CA ASP A 214 4.70 -19.96 -22.28
C ASP A 214 3.62 -19.14 -22.98
N VAL A 215 2.40 -19.68 -23.06
CA VAL A 215 1.26 -19.00 -23.68
C VAL A 215 0.83 -17.80 -22.82
N GLY A 216 0.76 -17.99 -21.49
CA GLY A 216 0.42 -16.92 -20.56
C GLY A 216 1.42 -15.76 -20.57
N LEU A 217 2.73 -16.05 -20.56
CA LEU A 217 3.77 -15.01 -20.65
C LEU A 217 3.73 -14.28 -21.98
N THR A 218 3.53 -15.00 -23.09
CA THR A 218 3.44 -14.41 -24.43
C THR A 218 2.29 -13.41 -24.51
N GLU A 219 1.09 -13.81 -24.06
CA GLU A 219 -0.08 -12.92 -24.03
C GLU A 219 0.18 -11.68 -23.14
N ALA A 220 0.76 -11.87 -21.95
CA ALA A 220 1.03 -10.76 -21.04
C ALA A 220 1.99 -9.72 -21.64
N PHE A 221 3.02 -10.17 -22.35
CA PHE A 221 3.94 -9.27 -23.05
C PHE A 221 3.28 -8.53 -24.21
N GLU A 222 2.42 -9.21 -24.97
CA GLU A 222 1.70 -8.62 -26.10
C GLU A 222 0.72 -7.53 -25.61
N VAL A 223 -0.07 -7.82 -24.56
CA VAL A 223 -0.97 -6.83 -23.93
C VAL A 223 -0.21 -5.61 -23.44
N LEU A 224 0.90 -5.80 -22.71
CA LEU A 224 1.70 -4.67 -22.20
C LEU A 224 2.33 -3.84 -23.32
N ASN A 225 2.81 -4.50 -24.38
CA ASN A 225 3.43 -3.82 -25.51
C ASN A 225 2.40 -3.02 -26.32
N ASP A 226 1.23 -3.59 -26.59
CA ASP A 226 0.15 -2.92 -27.31
C ASP A 226 -0.38 -1.75 -26.51
N PHE A 227 -0.63 -1.95 -25.20
CA PHE A 227 -1.11 -0.88 -24.32
C PHE A 227 -0.13 0.29 -24.25
N ASN A 228 1.17 0.03 -24.18
CA ASN A 228 2.22 1.07 -24.22
C ASN A 228 2.18 1.88 -25.53
N GLN A 229 1.97 1.23 -26.68
CA GLN A 229 1.89 1.91 -27.98
C GLN A 229 0.66 2.81 -28.10
N THR A 230 -0.45 2.49 -27.43
CA THR A 230 -1.65 3.34 -27.45
C THR A 230 -1.47 4.66 -26.70
N GLY A 231 -0.47 4.77 -25.81
CA GLY A 231 -0.28 5.92 -24.92
C GLY A 231 -1.38 6.09 -23.87
N ARG A 232 -2.26 5.08 -23.70
CA ARG A 232 -3.35 5.10 -22.71
C ARG A 232 -2.95 4.60 -21.32
N GLY A 233 -1.77 3.99 -21.21
CA GLY A 233 -1.26 3.52 -19.92
C GLY A 233 -0.56 4.58 -19.10
N SER A 234 0.05 4.15 -18.01
CA SER A 234 0.81 5.03 -17.10
C SER A 234 2.09 5.61 -17.71
N VAL A 235 2.57 5.04 -18.83
CA VAL A 235 3.82 5.40 -19.53
C VAL A 235 5.07 5.31 -18.62
N CYS A 236 4.92 4.75 -17.42
CA CYS A 236 5.93 4.69 -16.38
C CYS A 236 6.51 3.28 -16.28
N SER A 237 6.00 2.47 -15.36
CA SER A 237 6.53 1.13 -15.08
C SER A 237 5.60 0.05 -15.61
N GLN A 238 6.17 -1.01 -16.18
CA GLN A 238 5.42 -2.20 -16.59
C GLN A 238 5.87 -3.42 -15.77
N ALA A 239 4.91 -4.22 -15.32
CA ALA A 239 5.19 -5.42 -14.54
C ALA A 239 4.26 -6.58 -14.89
N ILE A 240 4.80 -7.79 -14.82
CA ILE A 240 4.03 -9.03 -14.83
C ILE A 240 4.17 -9.68 -13.46
N MET A 241 3.04 -9.93 -12.81
CA MET A 241 2.97 -10.64 -11.53
C MET A 241 2.48 -12.05 -11.80
N LEU A 242 3.31 -13.06 -11.56
CA LEU A 242 3.02 -14.45 -11.86
C LEU A 242 2.68 -15.21 -10.58
N VAL A 243 1.44 -15.69 -10.46
CA VAL A 243 0.95 -16.47 -9.31
C VAL A 243 0.80 -17.92 -9.74
N THR A 244 1.69 -18.80 -9.27
CA THR A 244 1.75 -20.22 -9.67
C THR A 244 2.30 -21.10 -8.54
N ASP A 245 2.08 -22.40 -8.58
CA ASP A 245 2.72 -23.37 -7.69
C ASP A 245 4.05 -23.93 -8.23
N GLY A 246 4.47 -23.53 -9.44
CA GLY A 246 5.78 -23.89 -9.97
C GLY A 246 5.98 -23.58 -11.45
N ALA A 247 7.22 -23.67 -11.91
CA ALA A 247 7.55 -23.64 -13.32
C ALA A 247 8.47 -24.82 -13.69
N VAL A 248 8.12 -25.52 -14.77
CA VAL A 248 8.89 -26.67 -15.26
C VAL A 248 10.22 -26.23 -15.90
N ASP A 249 10.23 -25.08 -16.55
CA ASP A 249 11.39 -24.50 -17.24
C ASP A 249 11.55 -23.01 -16.90
N THR A 250 12.64 -22.41 -17.37
CA THR A 250 13.02 -21.01 -17.21
C THR A 250 12.40 -20.08 -18.25
N TYR A 251 11.85 -20.61 -19.35
CA TYR A 251 11.19 -19.86 -20.44
C TYR A 251 12.05 -18.69 -20.98
N ASP A 252 13.37 -18.88 -21.00
CA ASP A 252 14.38 -17.92 -21.47
C ASP A 252 14.11 -17.43 -22.89
N SER A 253 13.64 -18.30 -23.79
CA SER A 253 13.27 -17.97 -25.16
C SER A 253 12.19 -16.88 -25.26
N VAL A 254 11.19 -16.88 -24.36
CA VAL A 254 10.14 -15.85 -24.31
C VAL A 254 10.72 -14.52 -23.84
N PHE A 255 11.53 -14.53 -22.77
CA PHE A 255 12.18 -13.32 -22.26
C PHE A 255 13.17 -12.74 -23.26
N ALA A 256 13.90 -13.58 -23.98
CA ALA A 256 14.83 -13.18 -25.04
C ALA A 256 14.11 -12.48 -26.20
N LYS A 257 12.90 -12.94 -26.55
CA LYS A 257 12.08 -12.36 -27.62
C LYS A 257 11.42 -11.03 -27.23
N TYR A 258 10.82 -10.96 -26.03
CA TYR A 258 9.95 -9.84 -25.66
C TYR A 258 10.58 -8.80 -24.73
N ASN A 259 11.56 -9.17 -23.89
CA ASN A 259 12.03 -8.28 -22.82
C ASN A 259 13.54 -7.97 -22.86
N TRP A 260 14.36 -8.79 -23.51
CA TRP A 260 15.82 -8.57 -23.57
C TRP A 260 16.23 -7.79 -24.82
N PRO A 261 17.30 -6.96 -24.74
CA PRO A 261 18.24 -6.81 -23.62
C PRO A 261 17.83 -5.78 -22.56
N ASP A 262 16.88 -4.90 -22.85
CA ASP A 262 16.58 -3.72 -22.03
C ASP A 262 15.97 -4.06 -20.65
N ARG A 263 15.20 -5.16 -20.59
CA ARG A 263 14.47 -5.63 -19.41
C ARG A 263 13.58 -4.51 -18.85
N LYS A 264 12.69 -4.02 -19.71
CA LYS A 264 11.75 -2.91 -19.39
C LYS A 264 10.63 -3.40 -18.48
N VAL A 265 10.11 -4.59 -18.76
CA VAL A 265 9.06 -5.22 -17.96
C VAL A 265 9.69 -6.00 -16.81
N ARG A 266 9.21 -5.76 -15.59
CA ARG A 266 9.68 -6.47 -14.39
C ARG A 266 8.80 -7.68 -14.10
N ILE A 267 9.39 -8.79 -13.69
CA ILE A 267 8.66 -10.04 -13.44
C ILE A 267 8.69 -10.37 -11.94
N PHE A 268 7.52 -10.54 -11.34
CA PHE A 268 7.36 -10.86 -9.91
C PHE A 268 6.65 -12.21 -9.74
N PRO A 269 7.41 -13.31 -9.61
CA PRO A 269 6.83 -14.62 -9.34
C PRO A 269 6.49 -14.80 -7.86
N TYR A 270 5.24 -15.18 -7.61
CA TYR A 270 4.69 -15.62 -6.34
C TYR A 270 4.48 -17.14 -6.40
N LEU A 271 5.34 -17.87 -5.69
CA LEU A 271 5.24 -19.31 -5.54
C LEU A 271 4.22 -19.66 -4.46
N ILE A 272 3.16 -20.35 -4.83
CA ILE A 272 2.10 -20.79 -3.92
C ILE A 272 2.38 -22.20 -3.41
N GLY A 273 2.44 -22.33 -2.09
CA GLY A 273 2.60 -23.60 -1.40
C GLY A 273 3.98 -23.80 -0.76
N ARG A 274 4.10 -24.91 -0.03
CA ARG A 274 5.29 -25.24 0.77
C ARG A 274 6.36 -25.98 -0.02
N GLU A 275 6.00 -26.54 -1.17
CA GLU A 275 6.89 -27.32 -2.01
C GLU A 275 7.85 -26.40 -2.75
N SER A 276 9.15 -26.63 -2.59
CA SER A 276 10.22 -25.80 -3.18
C SER A 276 10.81 -26.37 -4.47
N ALA A 277 10.34 -27.53 -4.93
CA ALA A 277 10.95 -28.29 -6.03
C ALA A 277 11.06 -27.50 -7.34
N PHE A 278 10.19 -26.50 -7.54
CA PHE A 278 10.16 -25.65 -8.75
C PHE A 278 10.47 -24.18 -8.46
N ALA A 279 11.00 -23.87 -7.28
CA ALA A 279 11.30 -22.50 -6.87
C ALA A 279 12.47 -21.89 -7.65
N ASP A 280 13.46 -22.69 -8.06
CA ASP A 280 14.70 -22.18 -8.64
C ASP A 280 14.48 -21.58 -10.04
N ASN A 281 13.59 -22.17 -10.84
CA ASN A 281 13.20 -21.61 -12.13
C ASN A 281 12.52 -20.24 -11.95
N LEU A 282 11.59 -20.13 -11.00
CA LEU A 282 10.90 -18.86 -10.71
C LEU A 282 11.87 -17.79 -10.17
N LYS A 283 12.79 -18.18 -9.26
CA LYS A 283 13.86 -17.28 -8.78
C LYS A 283 14.71 -16.78 -9.93
N TRP A 284 15.07 -17.66 -10.86
CA TRP A 284 15.83 -17.28 -12.04
C TRP A 284 15.06 -16.26 -12.91
N MET A 285 13.77 -16.48 -13.16
CA MET A 285 12.94 -15.54 -13.94
C MET A 285 12.88 -14.15 -13.29
N ALA A 286 12.72 -14.09 -11.98
CA ALA A 286 12.71 -12.84 -11.22
C ALA A 286 14.06 -12.10 -11.35
N CYS A 287 15.17 -12.81 -11.10
CA CYS A 287 16.52 -12.25 -11.17
C CYS A 287 16.88 -11.78 -12.60
N ALA A 288 16.52 -12.56 -13.61
CA ALA A 288 16.81 -12.25 -15.01
C ALA A 288 16.08 -10.98 -15.49
N ASN A 289 14.90 -10.69 -14.93
CA ASN A 289 14.04 -9.59 -15.34
C ASN A 289 13.88 -8.46 -14.30
N LYS A 290 14.89 -8.25 -13.43
CA LYS A 290 14.93 -7.14 -12.44
C LYS A 290 13.73 -7.08 -11.49
N GLY A 291 13.12 -8.22 -11.19
CA GLY A 291 11.98 -8.32 -10.28
C GLY A 291 12.36 -8.90 -8.92
N TYR A 292 11.40 -9.60 -8.30
CA TYR A 292 11.57 -10.21 -6.98
C TYR A 292 10.80 -11.53 -6.91
N PHE A 293 11.37 -12.51 -6.22
CA PHE A 293 10.73 -13.81 -6.00
C PHE A 293 10.22 -13.88 -4.57
N THR A 294 8.97 -14.30 -4.43
CA THR A 294 8.34 -14.48 -3.12
C THR A 294 7.64 -15.83 -3.05
N GLN A 295 7.70 -16.46 -1.87
CA GLN A 295 7.00 -17.72 -1.61
C GLN A 295 5.91 -17.50 -0.55
N ILE A 296 4.68 -17.90 -0.87
CA ILE A 296 3.52 -17.77 0.00
C ILE A 296 3.04 -19.17 0.38
N SER A 297 3.23 -19.52 1.65
CA SER A 297 2.88 -20.85 2.18
C SER A 297 1.50 -20.89 2.80
N THR A 298 1.04 -19.78 3.37
CA THR A 298 -0.24 -19.68 4.09
C THR A 298 -0.98 -18.40 3.73
N LEU A 299 -2.28 -18.33 4.07
CA LEU A 299 -3.10 -17.13 3.88
C LEU A 299 -2.63 -15.95 4.73
N ALA A 300 -2.08 -16.20 5.92
CA ALA A 300 -1.57 -15.15 6.80
C ALA A 300 -0.33 -14.47 6.23
N ASP A 301 0.49 -15.20 5.48
CA ASP A 301 1.74 -14.67 4.90
C ASP A 301 1.48 -13.78 3.67
N VAL A 302 0.27 -13.76 3.11
CA VAL A 302 -0.03 -13.10 1.83
C VAL A 302 0.27 -11.60 1.89
N GLN A 303 -0.27 -10.91 2.89
CA GLN A 303 -0.19 -9.44 2.96
C GLN A 303 1.26 -8.95 3.02
N GLU A 304 2.08 -9.50 3.92
CA GLU A 304 3.48 -9.09 4.08
C GLU A 304 4.30 -9.36 2.82
N ASN A 305 4.11 -10.54 2.22
CA ASN A 305 4.86 -10.99 1.05
C ASN A 305 4.51 -10.23 -0.24
N VAL A 306 3.26 -9.80 -0.40
CA VAL A 306 2.85 -8.98 -1.54
C VAL A 306 3.55 -7.62 -1.48
N MET A 307 3.65 -6.99 -0.30
CA MET A 307 4.19 -5.63 -0.18
C MET A 307 5.67 -5.49 -0.58
N GLU A 308 6.45 -6.57 -0.59
CA GLU A 308 7.87 -6.55 -0.94
C GLU A 308 8.17 -6.04 -2.36
N TYR A 309 7.23 -6.19 -3.31
CA TYR A 309 7.45 -5.69 -4.68
C TYR A 309 7.55 -4.15 -4.71
N LEU A 310 6.89 -3.44 -3.79
CA LEU A 310 6.94 -1.97 -3.68
C LEU A 310 8.37 -1.49 -3.39
N HIS A 311 9.14 -2.24 -2.61
CA HIS A 311 10.56 -1.94 -2.37
C HIS A 311 11.40 -2.04 -3.63
N VAL A 312 11.05 -2.93 -4.56
CA VAL A 312 11.77 -3.05 -5.83
C VAL A 312 11.35 -1.92 -6.78
N LEU A 313 10.06 -1.60 -6.85
CA LEU A 313 9.54 -0.53 -7.70
C LEU A 313 9.96 0.87 -7.26
N SER A 314 10.19 1.09 -5.96
CA SER A 314 10.66 2.39 -5.45
C SER A 314 12.13 2.72 -5.80
N ARG A 315 12.97 1.72 -6.10
CA ARG A 315 14.43 1.91 -6.33
C ARG A 315 14.79 2.98 -7.37
N PRO A 316 14.18 3.04 -8.57
CA PRO A 316 14.53 4.06 -9.56
C PRO A 316 14.25 5.47 -9.05
N LYS A 317 13.11 5.68 -8.40
CA LYS A 317 12.74 6.96 -7.78
C LYS A 317 13.76 7.38 -6.72
N VAL A 318 14.20 6.43 -5.89
CA VAL A 318 15.24 6.64 -4.89
C VAL A 318 16.57 7.05 -5.52
N ILE A 319 16.99 6.35 -6.58
CA ILE A 319 18.26 6.59 -7.28
C ILE A 319 18.24 7.94 -7.99
N ALA A 320 17.10 8.33 -8.55
CA ALA A 320 16.87 9.64 -9.16
C ALA A 320 16.81 10.79 -8.13
N GLN A 321 16.69 10.48 -6.84
CA GLN A 321 16.53 11.44 -5.74
C GLN A 321 15.32 12.38 -5.94
N GLU A 322 14.25 11.82 -6.52
CA GLU A 322 13.02 12.55 -6.81
C GLU A 322 12.16 12.66 -5.55
N HIS A 323 11.98 13.90 -5.06
CA HIS A 323 11.23 14.23 -3.85
C HIS A 323 9.85 14.80 -4.19
N ASP A 324 9.15 14.15 -5.11
CA ASP A 324 7.82 14.60 -5.50
C ASP A 324 6.83 14.39 -4.37
N THR A 325 6.13 15.48 -4.03
CA THR A 325 5.00 15.46 -3.11
C THR A 325 3.76 14.96 -3.84
N VAL A 326 3.09 13.97 -3.27
CA VAL A 326 1.84 13.43 -3.81
C VAL A 326 0.69 13.79 -2.89
N TRP A 327 -0.44 14.16 -3.49
CA TRP A 327 -1.69 14.40 -2.80
C TRP A 327 -2.61 13.20 -2.99
N THR A 328 -3.11 12.63 -1.91
CA THR A 328 -4.14 11.59 -2.02
C THR A 328 -5.50 12.20 -2.32
N GLU A 329 -6.40 11.38 -2.85
CA GLU A 329 -7.82 11.67 -2.83
C GLU A 329 -8.37 11.81 -1.39
N ALA A 330 -9.58 12.36 -1.28
CA ALA A 330 -10.23 12.56 0.01
C ALA A 330 -10.58 11.20 0.65
N TYR A 331 -10.17 11.02 1.90
CA TYR A 331 -10.55 9.88 2.71
C TYR A 331 -10.99 10.33 4.11
N ILE A 332 -11.55 9.39 4.87
CA ILE A 332 -11.96 9.60 6.26
C ILE A 332 -10.98 8.84 7.15
N ASP A 333 -10.48 9.52 8.18
CA ASP A 333 -9.66 8.88 9.20
C ASP A 333 -10.54 8.31 10.31
N SER A 334 -10.31 7.03 10.60
CA SER A 334 -11.05 6.26 11.60
C SER A 334 -10.59 6.57 13.03
N THR A 335 -9.46 7.26 13.24
CA THR A 335 -9.03 7.59 14.61
C THR A 335 -9.85 8.71 15.26
N LEU A 336 -10.70 9.40 14.48
CA LEU A 336 -11.56 10.50 14.93
C LEU A 336 -13.00 10.05 15.26
N GLU A 337 -13.17 8.85 15.80
CA GLU A 337 -14.48 8.28 16.18
C GLU A 337 -15.07 8.86 17.48
N ASP A 338 -15.13 10.19 17.62
CA ASP A 338 -15.85 10.78 18.76
C ASP A 338 -16.80 11.90 18.33
N GLY A 339 -18.10 11.59 18.39
CA GLY A 339 -19.25 12.50 18.52
C GLY A 339 -19.55 13.56 17.44
N GLN A 340 -18.56 14.03 16.67
CA GLN A 340 -18.69 15.20 15.77
C GLN A 340 -18.76 14.85 14.28
N GLY A 341 -18.72 13.55 13.95
CA GLY A 341 -18.87 13.04 12.59
C GLY A 341 -17.54 12.98 11.82
N PRO A 342 -17.52 12.25 10.69
CA PRO A 342 -16.31 11.99 9.93
C PRO A 342 -15.74 13.27 9.29
N ILE A 343 -14.44 13.54 9.50
CA ILE A 343 -13.72 14.62 8.82
C ILE A 343 -13.09 14.06 7.54
N LEU A 344 -13.43 14.67 6.41
CA LEU A 344 -12.76 14.41 5.14
C LEU A 344 -11.39 15.11 5.14
N MET A 345 -10.37 14.34 4.85
CA MET A 345 -8.98 14.79 4.80
C MET A 345 -8.31 14.33 3.52
N THR A 346 -7.24 15.02 3.15
CA THR A 346 -6.31 14.61 2.10
C THR A 346 -4.90 14.65 2.67
N THR A 347 -4.05 13.73 2.27
CA THR A 347 -2.67 13.66 2.74
C THR A 347 -1.74 14.22 1.69
N VAL A 348 -0.78 15.03 2.15
CA VAL A 348 0.45 15.30 1.39
C VAL A 348 1.51 14.32 1.85
N ALA A 349 2.00 13.49 0.94
CA ALA A 349 2.99 12.48 1.24
C ALA A 349 4.27 12.68 0.42
N MET A 350 5.42 12.36 1.02
CA MET A 350 6.73 12.44 0.39
C MET A 350 7.59 11.25 0.81
N PRO A 351 8.28 10.58 -0.12
CA PRO A 351 9.11 9.43 0.21
C PRO A 351 10.42 9.88 0.90
N VAL A 352 10.91 9.04 1.81
CA VAL A 352 12.16 9.26 2.56
C VAL A 352 13.16 8.17 2.18
N PHE A 353 14.33 8.59 1.75
CA PHE A 353 15.35 7.69 1.23
C PHE A 353 16.64 7.73 2.05
N SER A 354 17.40 6.64 2.01
CA SER A 354 18.72 6.59 2.64
C SER A 354 19.73 7.38 1.81
N THR A 355 20.32 8.42 2.41
CA THR A 355 21.35 9.25 1.78
C THR A 355 22.78 8.79 2.07
N LYS A 356 22.96 7.67 2.79
CA LYS A 356 24.30 7.14 3.11
C LYS A 356 25.01 6.74 1.81
N ASN A 357 26.28 7.14 1.69
CA ASN A 357 27.07 6.87 0.48
C ASN A 357 27.12 5.38 0.10
N GLU A 358 27.17 4.49 1.09
CA GLU A 358 27.23 3.03 0.88
C GLU A 358 25.92 2.44 0.32
N THR A 359 24.77 3.02 0.66
CA THR A 359 23.45 2.52 0.28
C THR A 359 22.81 3.30 -0.87
N ARG A 360 23.43 4.40 -1.31
CA ARG A 360 22.92 5.28 -2.37
C ARG A 360 22.64 4.53 -3.67
N ASN A 361 23.54 3.64 -4.08
CA ASN A 361 23.37 2.85 -5.31
C ASN A 361 22.36 1.71 -5.17
N ARG A 362 21.96 1.36 -3.95
CA ARG A 362 20.97 0.30 -3.69
C ARG A 362 19.53 0.80 -3.74
N GLY A 363 19.33 2.13 -3.70
CA GLY A 363 18.00 2.74 -3.76
C GLY A 363 17.11 2.37 -2.57
N ILE A 364 17.60 2.52 -1.34
CA ILE A 364 16.87 2.11 -0.14
C ILE A 364 15.84 3.17 0.29
N LEU A 365 14.56 2.79 0.24
CA LEU A 365 13.45 3.51 0.87
C LEU A 365 13.48 3.27 2.39
N LEU A 366 13.52 4.35 3.18
CA LEU A 366 13.39 4.29 4.63
C LEU A 366 11.91 4.28 5.06
N GLY A 367 11.06 4.97 4.31
CA GLY A 367 9.65 5.10 4.58
C GLY A 367 9.03 6.27 3.83
N VAL A 368 7.87 6.73 4.28
CA VAL A 368 7.14 7.87 3.72
C VAL A 368 6.72 8.76 4.86
N VAL A 369 6.92 10.07 4.71
CA VAL A 369 6.35 11.08 5.61
C VAL A 369 5.06 11.59 5.02
N GLY A 370 4.08 11.84 5.88
CA GLY A 370 2.79 12.39 5.48
C GLY A 370 2.29 13.41 6.49
N THR A 371 1.48 14.35 5.99
CA THR A 371 0.70 15.25 6.82
C THR A 371 -0.72 15.33 6.28
N ASP A 372 -1.70 15.29 7.18
CA ASP A 372 -3.11 15.35 6.82
C ASP A 372 -3.61 16.79 6.85
N VAL A 373 -4.31 17.16 5.78
CA VAL A 373 -4.93 18.47 5.59
C VAL A 373 -6.44 18.27 5.52
N PRO A 374 -7.21 18.85 6.46
CA PRO A 374 -8.66 18.79 6.39
C PRO A 374 -9.17 19.50 5.15
N VAL A 375 -10.13 18.88 4.46
CA VAL A 375 -10.78 19.50 3.30
C VAL A 375 -11.50 20.79 3.71
N SER A 376 -11.96 20.89 4.96
CA SER A 376 -12.54 22.11 5.54
C SER A 376 -11.56 23.30 5.54
N GLU A 377 -10.27 23.08 5.80
CA GLU A 377 -9.25 24.13 5.76
C GLU A 377 -9.02 24.62 4.33
N LEU A 378 -8.97 23.70 3.36
CA LEU A 378 -8.89 24.06 1.94
C LEU A 378 -10.10 24.92 1.52
N LEU A 379 -11.30 24.58 1.99
CA LEU A 379 -12.52 25.32 1.71
C LEU A 379 -12.55 26.74 2.30
N LYS A 380 -11.79 27.04 3.37
CA LYS A 380 -11.71 28.40 3.93
C LYS A 380 -11.04 29.39 2.98
N THR A 381 -10.20 28.91 2.07
CA THR A 381 -9.57 29.75 1.04
C THR A 381 -10.58 30.28 0.02
N ILE A 382 -11.74 29.63 -0.10
CA ILE A 382 -12.77 29.97 -1.06
C ILE A 382 -13.69 31.04 -0.46
N PRO A 383 -13.79 32.26 -1.03
CA PRO A 383 -14.60 33.34 -0.49
C PRO A 383 -16.10 33.10 -0.78
N LYS A 384 -16.73 32.17 -0.06
CA LYS A 384 -18.14 31.76 -0.24
C LYS A 384 -19.11 32.94 -0.20
N TYR A 385 -18.84 33.94 0.64
CA TYR A 385 -19.66 35.14 0.77
C TYR A 385 -19.70 36.01 -0.51
N LYS A 386 -18.72 35.89 -1.41
CA LYS A 386 -18.71 36.61 -2.69
C LYS A 386 -19.47 35.90 -3.80
N LEU A 387 -19.76 34.60 -3.65
CA LEU A 387 -20.36 33.76 -4.69
C LEU A 387 -21.90 33.87 -4.75
N GLY A 388 -22.53 34.40 -3.69
CA GLY A 388 -23.99 34.45 -3.57
C GLY A 388 -24.60 33.08 -3.23
N ILE A 389 -25.92 33.04 -3.04
CA ILE A 389 -26.64 31.85 -2.50
C ILE A 389 -26.63 30.61 -3.40
N HIS A 390 -26.42 30.78 -4.71
CA HIS A 390 -26.39 29.69 -5.69
C HIS A 390 -24.98 29.32 -6.14
N GLY A 391 -23.98 30.13 -5.82
CA GLY A 391 -22.60 29.88 -6.20
C GLY A 391 -21.92 28.96 -5.20
N TYR A 392 -21.27 27.91 -5.71
CA TYR A 392 -20.42 27.03 -4.92
C TYR A 392 -19.12 26.78 -5.68
N ALA A 393 -18.10 26.37 -4.94
CA ALA A 393 -16.89 25.84 -5.51
C ALA A 393 -16.82 24.35 -5.23
N PHE A 394 -16.23 23.63 -6.16
CA PHE A 394 -15.92 22.22 -6.04
C PHE A 394 -14.48 22.02 -6.48
N ALA A 395 -13.84 20.97 -5.96
CA ALA A 395 -12.49 20.60 -6.35
C ALA A 395 -12.49 19.15 -6.82
N ILE A 396 -11.73 18.89 -7.89
CA ILE A 396 -11.58 17.58 -8.51
C ILE A 396 -10.11 17.23 -8.64
N THR A 397 -9.81 15.94 -8.62
CA THR A 397 -8.48 15.41 -8.92
C THR A 397 -8.28 15.26 -10.43
N ASN A 398 -7.05 14.95 -10.86
CA ASN A 398 -6.74 14.67 -12.28
C ASN A 398 -7.48 13.43 -12.81
N ASN A 399 -7.91 12.53 -11.92
CA ASN A 399 -8.71 11.34 -12.24
C ASN A 399 -10.23 11.62 -12.24
N GLY A 400 -10.64 12.87 -12.01
CA GLY A 400 -12.06 13.25 -11.98
C GLY A 400 -12.76 12.93 -10.66
N TYR A 401 -12.04 12.48 -9.62
CA TYR A 401 -12.63 12.30 -8.29
C TYR A 401 -12.90 13.65 -7.63
N ILE A 402 -14.03 13.72 -6.93
CA ILE A 402 -14.44 14.92 -6.21
C ILE A 402 -13.69 14.97 -4.87
N LEU A 403 -12.85 15.98 -4.69
CA LEU A 403 -12.23 16.30 -3.40
C LEU A 403 -13.22 17.04 -2.50
N THR A 404 -14.01 17.96 -3.07
CA THR A 404 -15.08 18.65 -2.33
C THR A 404 -16.22 19.07 -3.25
N HIS A 405 -17.46 18.83 -2.81
CA HIS A 405 -18.68 19.26 -3.48
C HIS A 405 -19.81 19.38 -2.44
N PRO A 406 -20.79 20.29 -2.59
CA PRO A 406 -21.91 20.42 -1.64
C PRO A 406 -22.71 19.12 -1.43
N ASP A 407 -22.82 18.30 -2.47
CA ASP A 407 -23.50 17.00 -2.44
C ASP A 407 -22.58 15.82 -2.06
N LEU A 408 -21.28 16.06 -1.84
CA LEU A 408 -20.39 15.02 -1.35
C LEU A 408 -20.80 14.66 0.09
N ARG A 409 -21.24 13.43 0.29
CA ARG A 409 -21.61 12.90 1.60
C ARG A 409 -20.62 11.80 2.00
N PRO A 410 -19.98 11.90 3.17
CA PRO A 410 -19.25 10.77 3.72
C PRO A 410 -20.27 9.66 4.03
N LEU A 411 -20.22 8.56 3.27
CA LEU A 411 -21.10 7.42 3.48
C LEU A 411 -20.51 6.53 4.58
N TYR A 412 -21.27 6.35 5.67
CA TYR A 412 -20.87 5.58 6.85
C TYR A 412 -20.51 4.10 6.57
N TRP A 413 -20.96 3.51 5.45
CA TRP A 413 -20.68 2.10 5.13
C TRP A 413 -19.23 1.84 4.66
N ALA A 414 -18.52 2.87 4.18
CA ALA A 414 -17.13 2.76 3.73
C ALA A 414 -16.12 2.74 4.90
N VAL A 415 -16.54 3.13 6.11
CA VAL A 415 -15.70 3.12 7.31
C VAL A 415 -15.38 1.69 7.76
N ASN A 416 -16.28 0.74 7.50
CA ASN A 416 -16.09 -0.69 7.82
C ASN A 416 -15.35 -1.49 6.74
N THR A 417 -15.03 -0.89 5.59
CA THR A 417 -14.30 -1.56 4.50
C THR A 417 -12.89 -1.01 4.30
N ALA A 418 -12.59 0.19 4.83
CA ALA A 418 -11.22 0.71 4.92
C ALA A 418 -10.38 0.05 6.04
N THR A 419 -10.96 -0.90 6.76
CA THR A 419 -10.37 -1.74 7.82
C THR A 419 -10.08 -3.18 7.37
N VAL A 420 -10.18 -3.49 6.07
CA VAL A 420 -9.78 -4.80 5.50
C VAL A 420 -8.63 -4.63 4.52
#